data_AF-A0A510WQZ4-F1
#
_entry.id   AF-A0A510WQZ4-F1
#
_cell.length_a   1.000
_cell.length_b   1.000
_cell.length_c   1.000
_cell.angle_alpha   90.00
_cell.angle_beta   90.00
_cell.angle_gamma   90.00
#
_symmetry.space_group_name_H-M   'P 1'
#
loop_
_entity.id
_entity.type
_entity.pdbx_description
1 polymer ?
#
loop_
_entity_poly.entity_id
_entity_poly.type
_entity_poly.pdbx_seq_one_letter_code
_entity_poly.pdbx_strand_id
1 'polypeptide(L)'
;MNELVFKTTALSTAEPYTTSEVIAEYSENSHHAIQQLISKNKDNLEEFGILAFEMRKLKPGRGAKAKIYHLNEQQATFLITLLKNTPNVVAFKFELTRQFYATCKEYKNAIHYGLKIKVNAKL
;
A
#
# COMPACT_ATOMS: atom_id res chain seq x y z
N MET A 1 -10.50 11.20 -9.72
CA MET A 1 -10.46 10.30 -8.54
C MET A 1 -9.00 9.91 -8.40
N ASN A 2 -8.40 10.16 -7.23
CA ASN A 2 -6.96 9.94 -7.05
C ASN A 2 -6.68 8.47 -6.77
N GLU A 3 -5.57 7.96 -7.28
CA GLU A 3 -5.15 6.57 -7.11
C GLU A 3 -4.44 6.42 -5.75
N LEU A 4 -5.03 5.63 -4.85
CA LEU A 4 -4.51 5.37 -3.49
C LEU A 4 -3.93 3.95 -3.35
N VAL A 5 -4.38 3.03 -4.19
CA VAL A 5 -3.96 1.63 -4.22
C VAL A 5 -3.36 1.31 -5.57
N PHE A 6 -2.16 0.75 -5.57
CA PHE A 6 -1.38 0.42 -6.74
C PHE A 6 -1.22 -1.10 -6.88
N LYS A 7 -0.81 -1.55 -8.07
CA LYS A 7 -0.41 -2.94 -8.35
C LYS A 7 1.03 -2.93 -8.87
N THR A 8 1.85 -3.89 -8.48
CA THR A 8 3.17 -4.07 -9.11
C THR A 8 2.97 -4.59 -10.53
N THR A 9 3.49 -3.88 -11.52
CA THR A 9 3.28 -4.18 -12.95
C THR A 9 4.06 -5.40 -13.43
N ALA A 10 5.03 -5.90 -12.64
CA ALA A 10 5.93 -6.98 -13.03
C ALA A 10 5.27 -8.38 -13.07
N LEU A 11 4.13 -8.57 -12.39
CA LEU A 11 3.36 -9.81 -12.43
C LEU A 11 1.87 -9.48 -12.43
N SER A 12 1.09 -10.17 -13.26
CA SER A 12 -0.37 -10.19 -13.21
C SER A 12 -0.95 -10.77 -11.90
N THR A 13 -0.06 -11.14 -10.97
CA THR A 13 -0.31 -11.63 -9.62
C THR A 13 0.34 -10.76 -8.54
N ALA A 14 0.52 -9.46 -8.78
CA ALA A 14 0.94 -8.54 -7.73
C ALA A 14 -0.20 -8.18 -6.77
N GLU A 15 0.01 -8.44 -5.49
CA GLU A 15 -0.90 -7.99 -4.43
C GLU A 15 -1.04 -6.46 -4.42
N PRO A 16 -2.25 -5.95 -4.16
CA PRO A 16 -2.47 -4.52 -4.06
C PRO A 16 -1.77 -3.92 -2.84
N TYR A 17 -1.22 -2.72 -3.00
CA TYR A 17 -0.55 -2.00 -1.93
C TYR A 17 -0.82 -0.49 -2.01
N THR A 18 -0.64 0.19 -0.89
CA THR A 18 -0.54 1.67 -0.83
C THR A 18 0.86 2.07 -0.35
N THR A 19 1.19 3.37 -0.40
CA THR A 19 2.51 3.85 0.02
C THR A 19 2.42 4.71 1.27
N SER A 20 3.52 4.79 2.03
CA SER A 20 3.64 5.72 3.15
C SER A 20 3.45 7.19 2.74
N GLU A 21 3.73 7.55 1.48
CA GLU A 21 3.49 8.90 0.95
C GLU A 21 2.00 9.16 0.76
N VAL A 22 1.27 8.23 0.14
CA VAL A 22 -0.19 8.33 -0.02
C VAL A 22 -0.86 8.41 1.36
N ILE A 23 -0.46 7.56 2.30
CA ILE A 23 -1.03 7.63 3.66
C ILE A 23 -0.75 9.00 4.28
N ALA A 24 0.47 9.53 4.17
CA ALA A 24 0.81 10.84 4.71
C ALA A 24 -0.03 11.97 4.09
N GLU A 25 -0.08 12.02 2.77
CA GLU A 25 -0.81 13.04 2.00
C GLU A 25 -2.31 13.05 2.33
N TYR A 26 -2.97 11.90 2.23
CA TYR A 26 -4.44 11.83 2.37
C TYR A 26 -4.91 11.77 3.82
N SER A 27 -4.03 11.50 4.78
CA SER A 27 -4.32 11.65 6.21
C SER A 27 -3.90 13.01 6.78
N GLU A 28 -3.31 13.89 5.96
CA GLU A 28 -2.74 15.18 6.38
C GLU A 28 -1.69 15.05 7.51
N ASN A 29 -0.95 13.95 7.53
CA ASN A 29 0.17 13.74 8.44
C ASN A 29 1.49 14.00 7.70
N SER A 30 2.51 14.44 8.44
CA SER A 30 3.84 14.50 7.83
C SER A 30 4.33 13.10 7.48
N HIS A 31 5.06 12.98 6.36
CA HIS A 31 5.65 11.70 5.97
C HIS A 31 6.58 11.15 7.06
N HIS A 32 7.28 12.04 7.77
CA HIS A 32 8.10 11.68 8.92
C HIS A 32 7.29 11.03 10.05
N ALA A 33 6.12 11.58 10.40
CA ALA A 33 5.25 11.00 11.42
C ALA A 33 4.75 9.60 11.02
N ILE A 34 4.38 9.42 9.74
CA ILE A 34 4.00 8.09 9.22
C ILE A 34 5.17 7.11 9.29
N GLN A 35 6.39 7.52 8.90
CA GLN A 35 7.57 6.67 9.01
C GLN A 35 7.90 6.27 10.46
N GLN A 36 7.78 7.21 11.41
CA GLN A 36 7.95 6.89 12.83
C GLN A 36 6.89 5.90 13.31
N LEU A 37 5.64 6.08 12.89
CA LEU A 37 4.54 5.18 13.26
C LEU A 37 4.75 3.76 12.71
N ILE A 38 5.23 3.64 11.47
CA ILE A 38 5.64 2.37 10.87
C ILE A 38 6.79 1.76 11.67
N SER A 39 7.83 2.54 11.97
CA SER A 39 9.00 2.04 12.71
C SER A 39 8.64 1.58 14.12
N LYS A 40 7.72 2.26 14.80
CA LYS A 40 7.26 1.91 16.15
C LYS A 40 6.45 0.62 16.18
N ASN A 41 5.73 0.32 15.10
CA ASN A 41 4.86 -0.85 15.00
C ASN A 41 5.37 -1.88 14.00
N LYS A 42 6.69 -1.88 13.75
CA LYS A 42 7.33 -2.67 12.70
C LYS A 42 7.00 -4.16 12.85
N ASP A 43 7.18 -4.71 14.04
CA ASP A 43 6.99 -6.14 14.30
C ASP A 43 5.56 -6.57 13.99
N ASN A 44 4.56 -5.79 14.44
CA ASN A 44 3.14 -6.04 14.15
C ASN A 44 2.81 -5.93 12.65
N LEU A 45 3.50 -5.05 11.92
CA LEU A 45 3.31 -4.92 10.48
C LEU A 45 3.96 -6.08 9.70
N GLU A 46 5.08 -6.61 10.21
CA GLU A 46 5.78 -7.74 9.61
C GLU A 46 5.04 -9.07 9.79
N GLU A 47 4.17 -9.20 10.81
CA GLU A 47 3.20 -10.30 10.95
C GLU A 47 2.26 -10.44 9.74
N PHE A 48 1.96 -9.33 9.06
CA PHE A 48 1.11 -9.29 7.86
C PHE A 48 1.88 -9.41 6.55
N GLY A 49 3.20 -9.60 6.60
CA GLY A 49 4.06 -9.77 5.42
C GLY A 49 5.27 -8.83 5.41
N ILE A 50 6.09 -8.94 4.36
CA ILE A 50 7.35 -8.20 4.26
C ILE A 50 7.09 -6.69 4.12
N LEU A 51 7.73 -5.88 4.97
CA LEU A 51 7.74 -4.41 4.84
C LEU A 51 8.70 -3.96 3.74
N ALA A 52 8.23 -4.01 2.49
CA ALA A 52 8.98 -3.53 1.34
C ALA A 52 9.12 -1.99 1.35
N PHE A 53 10.25 -1.48 0.87
CA PHE A 53 10.47 -0.05 0.73
C PHE A 53 11.40 0.28 -0.44
N GLU A 54 11.27 1.49 -0.98
CA GLU A 54 12.21 2.07 -1.92
C GLU A 54 12.91 3.30 -1.32
N MET A 55 14.13 3.58 -1.80
CA MET A 55 14.90 4.77 -1.44
C MET A 55 14.85 5.76 -2.59
N ARG A 56 14.14 6.87 -2.42
CA ARG A 56 14.06 7.94 -3.42
C ARG A 56 15.15 8.99 -3.16
N LYS A 57 15.92 9.33 -4.20
CA LYS A 57 16.83 10.48 -4.15
C LYS A 57 16.00 11.75 -4.17
N LEU A 58 16.15 12.61 -3.16
CA LEU A 58 15.65 13.98 -3.25
C LEU A 58 16.49 14.77 -4.28
N LYS A 59 15.94 15.89 -4.77
CA LYS A 59 16.57 16.77 -5.78
C LYS A 59 18.07 17.00 -5.51
N PRO A 60 18.91 17.18 -6.56
CA PRO A 60 20.36 17.35 -6.38
C PRO A 60 20.67 18.47 -5.38
N GLY A 61 21.51 18.19 -4.37
CA GLY A 61 22.00 19.19 -3.41
C GLY A 61 21.42 19.13 -1.99
N ARG A 62 20.37 18.33 -1.72
CA ARG A 62 19.91 18.03 -0.35
C ARG A 62 20.00 16.53 -0.10
N GLY A 63 21.10 16.10 0.54
CA GLY A 63 21.54 14.70 0.67
C GLY A 63 20.65 13.71 1.43
N ALA A 64 19.38 14.04 1.74
CA ALA A 64 18.50 13.09 2.39
C ALA A 64 17.83 12.17 1.35
N LYS A 65 17.95 10.85 1.55
CA LYS A 65 17.16 9.86 0.81
C LYS A 65 15.79 9.75 1.50
N ALA A 66 14.69 9.80 0.76
CA ALA A 66 13.36 9.55 1.30
C ALA A 66 13.06 8.04 1.24
N LYS A 67 12.71 7.43 2.38
CA LYS A 67 12.29 6.03 2.46
C LYS A 67 10.79 5.93 2.24
N ILE A 68 10.35 5.19 1.23
CA ILE A 68 8.93 5.05 0.91
C ILE A 68 8.56 3.59 1.14
N TYR A 69 7.69 3.34 2.11
CA TYR A 69 7.19 1.99 2.37
C TYR A 69 6.04 1.64 1.44
N HIS A 70 5.99 0.39 1.03
CA HIS A 70 4.88 -0.24 0.34
C HIS A 70 4.15 -1.11 1.36
N LEU A 71 2.88 -0.81 1.57
CA LEU A 71 2.05 -1.44 2.59
C LEU A 71 0.92 -2.20 1.91
N ASN A 72 0.84 -3.50 2.15
CA ASN A 72 -0.29 -4.30 1.67
C ASN A 72 -1.59 -3.89 2.40
N GLU A 73 -2.71 -4.49 2.00
CA GLU A 73 -4.04 -4.15 2.56
C GLU A 73 -4.09 -4.25 4.10
N GLN A 74 -3.55 -5.33 4.68
CA GLN A 74 -3.60 -5.57 6.12
C GLN A 74 -2.68 -4.60 6.89
N GLN A 75 -1.46 -4.38 6.39
CA GLN A 75 -0.50 -3.43 6.95
C GLN A 75 -1.06 -2.00 6.94
N ALA A 76 -1.63 -1.56 5.81
CA ALA A 76 -2.22 -0.24 5.67
C ALA A 76 -3.44 -0.07 6.58
N THR A 77 -4.32 -1.08 6.63
CA THR A 77 -5.51 -1.09 7.50
C THR A 77 -5.10 -0.93 8.96
N PHE A 78 -4.15 -1.75 9.44
CA PHE A 78 -3.65 -1.66 10.80
C PHE A 78 -3.03 -0.28 11.08
N LEU A 79 -2.11 0.18 10.24
CA LEU A 79 -1.44 1.49 10.42
C LEU A 79 -2.45 2.65 10.53
N ILE A 80 -3.50 2.63 9.71
CA ILE A 80 -4.52 3.68 9.65
C ILE A 80 -5.46 3.65 10.87
N THR A 81 -5.61 2.51 11.54
CA THR A 81 -6.34 2.44 12.82
C THR A 81 -5.64 3.21 13.94
N LEU A 82 -4.32 3.39 13.84
CA LEU A 82 -3.50 4.13 14.80
C LEU A 82 -3.52 5.65 14.58
N LEU A 83 -4.13 6.12 13.48
CA LEU A 83 -4.27 7.54 13.18
C LEU A 83 -5.49 8.15 13.90
N LYS A 84 -5.38 9.43 14.26
CA LYS A 84 -6.51 10.19 14.83
C LYS A 84 -7.68 10.24 13.84
N ASN A 85 -8.90 9.99 14.33
CA ASN A 85 -10.13 10.09 13.52
C ASN A 85 -10.53 11.56 13.28
N THR A 86 -9.84 12.23 12.35
CA THR A 86 -10.30 13.50 11.78
C THR A 86 -11.25 13.25 10.61
N PRO A 87 -12.09 14.22 10.19
CA PRO A 87 -12.95 14.07 9.02
C PRO A 87 -12.19 13.65 7.76
N ASN A 88 -10.98 14.20 7.56
CA ASN A 88 -10.11 13.86 6.43
C ASN A 88 -9.63 12.41 6.49
N VAL A 89 -9.22 11.94 7.67
CA VAL A 89 -8.84 10.53 7.87
C VAL A 89 -10.02 9.58 7.66
N VAL A 90 -11.25 9.98 8.02
CA VAL A 90 -12.46 9.17 7.76
C VAL A 90 -12.73 9.07 6.26
N ALA A 91 -12.65 10.18 5.52
CA ALA A 91 -12.82 10.18 4.06
C ALA A 91 -11.73 9.34 3.37
N PHE A 92 -10.48 9.46 3.82
CA PHE A 92 -9.37 8.65 3.33
C PHE A 92 -9.59 7.16 3.58
N LYS A 93 -9.96 6.76 4.81
CA LYS A 93 -10.30 5.37 5.17
C LYS A 93 -11.35 4.79 4.22
N PHE A 94 -12.43 5.54 3.99
CA PHE A 94 -13.52 5.11 3.11
C PHE A 94 -13.02 4.82 1.68
N GLU A 95 -12.30 5.76 1.08
CA GLU A 95 -11.85 5.62 -0.30
C GLU A 95 -10.74 4.57 -0.43
N LEU A 96 -9.83 4.48 0.54
CA LEU A 96 -8.79 3.46 0.57
C LEU A 96 -9.39 2.05 0.64
N THR A 97 -10.35 1.82 1.54
CA THR A 97 -11.06 0.54 1.64
C THR A 97 -11.76 0.22 0.31
N ARG A 98 -12.46 1.19 -0.27
CA ARG A 98 -13.14 0.99 -1.56
C ARG A 98 -12.17 0.58 -2.67
N GLN A 99 -11.01 1.22 -2.76
CA GLN A 99 -10.00 0.91 -3.77
C GLN A 99 -9.33 -0.45 -3.51
N PHE A 100 -9.00 -0.81 -2.27
CA PHE A 100 -8.47 -2.15 -1.98
C PHE A 100 -9.44 -3.24 -2.40
N TYR A 101 -10.74 -3.12 -2.06
CA TYR A 101 -11.75 -4.11 -2.43
C TYR A 101 -11.94 -4.24 -3.95
N ALA A 102 -11.99 -3.12 -4.68
CA ALA A 102 -12.08 -3.15 -6.15
C ALA A 102 -10.86 -3.83 -6.77
N THR A 103 -9.68 -3.44 -6.32
CA THR A 103 -8.38 -3.96 -6.80
C THR A 103 -8.21 -5.45 -6.49
N CYS A 104 -8.57 -5.88 -5.28
CA CYS A 104 -8.58 -7.28 -4.86
C CYS A 104 -9.54 -8.14 -5.69
N LYS A 105 -10.73 -7.62 -6.02
CA LYS A 105 -11.69 -8.33 -6.88
C LYS A 105 -11.12 -8.56 -8.28
N GLU A 106 -10.53 -7.54 -8.88
CA GLU A 106 -9.85 -7.65 -10.17
C GLU A 106 -8.68 -8.63 -10.13
N TYR A 107 -7.87 -8.56 -9.08
CA TYR A 107 -6.74 -9.47 -8.84
C TYR A 107 -7.17 -10.94 -8.76
N LYS A 108 -8.19 -11.24 -7.95
CA LYS A 108 -8.74 -12.61 -7.82
C LYS A 108 -9.28 -13.14 -9.14
N ASN A 109 -9.95 -12.29 -9.91
CA ASN A 109 -10.42 -12.64 -11.26
C ASN A 109 -9.23 -12.95 -12.19
N ALA A 110 -8.20 -12.09 -12.22
CA ALA A 110 -7.02 -12.28 -13.04
C ALA A 110 -6.28 -13.60 -12.72
N ILE A 111 -6.10 -13.93 -11.43
CA ILE A 111 -5.53 -15.21 -11.00
C ILE A 111 -6.37 -16.38 -11.50
N HIS A 112 -7.69 -16.33 -11.30
CA HIS A 112 -8.59 -17.41 -11.72
C HIS A 112 -8.49 -17.70 -13.22
N TYR A 113 -8.53 -16.65 -14.06
CA TYR A 113 -8.39 -16.83 -15.51
C TYR A 113 -6.97 -17.27 -15.91
N GLY A 114 -5.93 -16.71 -15.29
CA GLY A 114 -4.53 -17.10 -15.56
C GLY A 114 -4.24 -18.57 -15.20
N LEU A 115 -4.79 -19.06 -14.10
CA LEU A 115 -4.71 -20.47 -13.71
C LEU A 115 -5.43 -21.38 -14.71
N LYS A 116 -6.65 -21.01 -15.16
CA LYS A 116 -7.38 -21.77 -16.19
C LYS A 116 -6.60 -21.90 -17.50
N ILE A 117 -5.96 -20.83 -17.95
CA ILE A 117 -5.14 -20.84 -19.18
C ILE A 117 -3.93 -21.77 -19.01
N LYS A 118 -3.21 -21.70 -17.88
CA LYS A 118 -2.05 -22.57 -17.62
C LYS A 118 -2.41 -24.05 -17.51
N VAL A 119 -3.59 -24.40 -16.99
CA VAL A 119 -4.09 -25.78 -16.94
C VAL A 119 -4.41 -26.29 -18.35
N ASN A 120 -5.10 -25.49 -19.16
CA ASN A 120 -5.45 -25.89 -20.54
C ASN A 120 -4.23 -26.00 -21.48
N ALA A 121 -3.16 -25.23 -21.23
CA ALA A 121 -1.94 -25.30 -22.03
C ALA A 121 -1.02 -26.51 -21.68
N LYS A 122 -1.36 -27.26 -20.63
CA LYS A 122 -0.62 -28.46 -20.17
C LYS A 122 -1.31 -29.79 -20.55
N LEU A 123 -2.45 -29.73 -21.25
CA LEU A 123 -3.18 -30.87 -21.84
C LEU A 123 -3.00 -30.85 -23.36
#